data_AF-B3GX74-F1
#
_entry.id   AF-B3GX74-F1
#
_cell.length_a   1.000
_cell.length_b   1.000
_cell.length_c   1.000
_cell.angle_alpha   90.00
_cell.angle_beta   90.00
_cell.angle_gamma   90.00
#
_symmetry.space_group_name_H-M   'P 1'
#
loop_
_entity.id
_entity.type
_entity.pdbx_description
1 polymer ?
#
loop_
_entity_poly.entity_id
_entity_poly.type
_entity_poly.pdbx_seq_one_letter_code
_entity_poly.pdbx_strand_id
1 'polypeptide(L)' 'MTDLLKIGDTEFHSRLFTGTGKFSNPKVMQQSIVTSGSQLATMAMKRVDLAQEQDDILTPLIQSGVKTEYFGG' A
#
# COMPACT_ATOMS: atom_id res chain seq x y z
N MET A 1 -27.47 5.28 -1.96
CA MET A 1 -26.35 5.93 -1.26
C MET A 1 -25.13 5.06 -1.44
N THR A 2 -24.00 5.63 -1.86
CA THR A 2 -22.72 4.92 -1.94
C THR A 2 -22.21 4.73 -0.52
N ASP A 3 -21.99 3.49 -0.10
CA ASP A 3 -21.52 3.16 1.24
C ASP A 3 -19.98 3.28 1.30
N LEU A 4 -19.50 4.43 1.80
CA LEU A 4 -18.08 4.75 1.90
C LEU A 4 -17.51 4.32 3.25
N LEU A 5 -16.28 3.80 3.23
CA LEU A 5 -15.50 3.54 4.44
C LEU A 5 -14.66 4.76 4.78
N LYS A 6 -14.86 5.34 5.96
CA LYS A 6 -14.04 6.46 6.46
C LYS A 6 -13.04 5.99 7.51
N ILE A 7 -11.75 6.28 7.31
CA ILE A 7 -10.67 6.05 8.27
C ILE A 7 -9.92 7.37 8.48
N GLY A 8 -10.00 7.91 9.70
CA GLY A 8 -9.53 9.27 9.98
C GLY A 8 -10.26 10.28 9.08
N ASP A 9 -9.48 11.10 8.37
CA ASP A 9 -9.99 12.09 7.42
C ASP A 9 -10.01 11.60 5.96
N THR A 10 -9.79 10.31 5.72
CA THR A 10 -9.79 9.72 4.37
C THR A 10 -11.01 8.82 4.15
N GLU A 11 -11.64 8.96 2.98
CA GLU A 11 -12.77 8.13 2.55
C GLU A 11 -12.33 7.15 1.45
N PHE A 12 -12.84 5.92 1.52
CA PHE A 12 -12.54 4.82 0.63
C PHE A 12 -13.83 4.22 0.08
N HIS A 13 -13.86 3.99 -1.22
CA HIS A 13 -14.90 3.20 -1.89
C HIS A 13 -14.64 1.69 -1.71
N SER A 14 -13.38 1.30 -1.66
CA SER A 14 -12.95 -0.09 -1.48
C SER A 14 -12.76 -0.41 0.00
N ARG A 15 -13.36 -1.51 0.44
CA ARG A 15 -13.17 -2.09 1.78
C ARG A 15 -12.06 -3.17 1.79
N LEU A 16 -11.39 -3.38 0.66
CA LEU A 16 -10.30 -4.34 0.53
C LEU A 16 -8.97 -3.63 0.83
N PHE A 17 -8.38 -3.97 1.97
CA PHE A 17 -7.02 -3.56 2.33
C PHE A 17 -6.05 -4.65 1.96
N THR A 18 -4.92 -4.24 1.38
CA THR A 18 -3.88 -5.17 0.94
C THR A 18 -2.62 -4.97 1.75
N GLY A 19 -1.76 -5.99 1.79
CA GLY A 19 -0.40 -5.88 2.31
C GLY A 19 0.60 -5.93 1.17
N THR A 20 1.81 -5.41 1.40
CA THR A 20 2.88 -5.38 0.39
C THR A 20 3.91 -6.51 0.57
N GLY A 21 3.74 -7.35 1.58
CA GLY A 21 4.62 -8.49 1.84
C GLY A 21 4.40 -9.69 0.93
N LYS A 22 5.37 -10.61 0.89
CA LYS A 22 5.32 -11.92 0.21
C LYS A 22 5.22 -11.90 -1.32
N PHE A 23 5.33 -10.74 -1.96
CA PHE A 23 5.52 -10.67 -3.41
C PHE A 23 6.99 -10.86 -3.76
N SER A 24 7.28 -11.80 -4.66
CA SER A 24 8.64 -12.03 -5.18
C SER A 24 9.05 -11.02 -6.26
N ASN A 25 8.11 -10.19 -6.74
CA ASN A 25 8.32 -9.23 -7.82
C ASN A 25 7.49 -7.96 -7.57
N PRO A 26 8.13 -6.76 -7.52
CA PRO A 26 7.44 -5.50 -7.30
C PRO A 26 6.39 -5.15 -8.36
N LYS A 27 6.59 -5.54 -9.63
CA LYS A 27 5.60 -5.35 -10.70
C LYS A 27 4.35 -6.21 -10.48
N VAL A 28 4.53 -7.44 -10.00
CA VAL A 28 3.40 -8.33 -9.68
C VAL A 28 2.61 -7.76 -8.51
N MET A 29 3.29 -7.28 -7.46
CA MET A 29 2.65 -6.58 -6.34
C MET A 29 1.82 -5.39 -6.83
N GLN A 30 2.41 -4.50 -7.63
CA GLN A 30 1.74 -3.32 -8.18
C GLN A 30 0.50 -3.72 -8.98
N GLN A 31 0.64 -4.68 -9.90
CA GLN A 31 -0.47 -5.14 -10.72
C GLN A 31 -1.58 -5.77 -9.89
N SER A 32 -1.23 -6.57 -8.87
CA SER A 32 -2.21 -7.16 -7.96
C SER A 32 -3.00 -6.10 -7.19
N ILE A 33 -2.32 -5.08 -6.66
CA ILE A 33 -2.97 -3.96 -5.95
C ILE A 33 -3.94 -3.23 -6.88
N VAL A 34 -3.48 -2.82 -8.07
CA VAL A 34 -4.31 -2.09 -9.04
C VAL A 34 -5.51 -2.93 -9.49
N THR A 35 -5.28 -4.18 -9.86
CA THR A 35 -6.35 -5.07 -10.36
C THR A 35 -7.38 -5.39 -9.27
N SER A 36 -6.95 -5.45 -8.00
CA SER A 36 -7.86 -5.68 -6.87
C SER A 36 -8.77 -4.50 -6.55
N GLY A 37 -8.49 -3.30 -7.08
CA GLY A 37 -9.20 -2.07 -6.72
C GLY A 37 -8.99 -1.66 -5.26
N SER A 38 -7.94 -2.16 -4.61
CA SER A 38 -7.57 -1.73 -3.27
C SER A 38 -7.12 -0.27 -3.30
N GLN A 39 -7.61 0.51 -2.34
CA GLN A 39 -7.26 1.94 -2.20
C GLN A 39 -6.30 2.19 -1.03
N LEU A 40 -5.99 1.14 -0.27
CA LEU A 40 -5.10 1.19 0.89
C LEU A 40 -4.24 -0.08 0.95
N ALA A 41 -2.93 0.12 1.01
CA ALA A 41 -1.96 -0.94 1.21
C ALA A 41 -1.14 -0.69 2.49
N THR A 42 -0.85 -1.74 3.24
CA THR A 42 -0.01 -1.68 4.43
C THR A 42 1.42 -2.11 4.11
N MET A 43 2.38 -1.39 4.69
CA MET A 43 3.79 -1.74 4.60
C MET A 43 4.35 -1.99 6.00
N ALA A 44 5.06 -3.11 6.16
CA ALA A 44 5.76 -3.42 7.41
C ALA A 44 7.02 -2.56 7.50
N MET A 45 7.19 -1.83 8.60
CA MET A 45 8.46 -1.16 8.87
C MET A 45 9.50 -2.22 9.26
N LYS A 46 10.46 -2.51 8.37
CA LYS A 46 11.78 -2.98 8.84
C LYS A 46 12.42 -1.79 9.56
N ARG A 47 13.25 -2.01 10.59
CA ARG A 47 14.07 -0.93 11.17
C ARG A 47 14.82 -0.28 10.00
N VAL A 48 14.35 0.89 9.57
CA VAL A 48 14.83 1.57 8.38
C VAL A 48 16.21 2.06 8.73
N ASP A 49 17.23 1.48 8.12
CA ASP A 49 18.52 2.16 7.97
C ASP A 49 18.25 3.25 6.93
N LEU A 50 17.92 4.45 7.40
CA LEU A 50 17.53 5.63 6.59
C LEU A 50 18.63 6.08 5.59
N ALA A 51 19.74 5.35 5.52
CA ALA A 51 20.90 5.63 4.67
C ALA A 51 20.92 4.84 3.34
N GLN A 52 19.99 3.91 3.09
CA GLN A 52 19.92 3.16 1.83
C GLN A 52 18.73 3.67 0.98
N GLU A 53 19.02 4.61 0.08
CA GLU A 53 18.10 5.20 -0.92
C GLU A 53 17.65 4.23 -2.03
N GLN A 54 17.40 2.95 -1.71
CA GLN A 54 16.88 1.95 -2.65
C GLN A 54 15.79 1.10 -1.99
N ASP A 55 14.67 1.73 -1.66
CA ASP A 55 13.48 0.97 -1.27
C ASP A 55 12.70 0.59 -2.54
N ASP A 56 13.05 -0.57 -3.12
CA ASP A 56 12.40 -1.20 -4.30
C ASP A 56 10.87 -1.36 -4.18
N ILE A 57 10.32 -1.15 -2.98
CA ILE A 57 8.91 -1.27 -2.65
C ILE A 57 8.21 0.10 -2.65
N LEU A 58 8.90 1.17 -2.26
CA LEU A 58 8.29 2.51 -2.14
C LEU A 58 7.93 3.09 -3.51
N THR A 59 8.87 3.04 -4.47
CA THR A 59 8.66 3.63 -5.79
C THR A 59 7.45 3.01 -6.52
N PRO A 60 7.29 1.67 -6.58
CA PRO A 60 6.12 1.06 -7.22
C PRO A 60 4.80 1.34 -6.50
N LEU A 61 4.80 1.50 -5.17
CA LEU A 61 3.60 1.83 -4.41
C LEU A 61 3.12 3.25 -4.70
N ILE A 62 4.04 4.23 -4.70
CA ILE A 62 3.73 5.62 -5.07
C ILE A 62 3.16 5.66 -6.51
N GLN A 63 3.75 4.90 -7.43
CA GLN A 63 3.27 4.80 -8.82
C GLN A 63 1.90 4.11 -8.96
N SER A 64 1.46 3.32 -7.98
CA SER A 64 0.14 2.67 -8.01
C SER A 64 -1.00 3.59 -7.59
N GLY A 65 -0.70 4.76 -7.01
CA GLY A 65 -1.70 5.75 -6.60
C GLY A 65 -2.52 5.35 -5.37
N VAL A 66 -2.16 4.27 -4.67
CA VAL A 66 -2.83 3.83 -3.45
C VAL A 66 -2.26 4.55 -2.23
N LYS A 67 -3.10 4.74 -1.20
CA LYS A 67 -2.63 5.27 0.07
C LYS A 67 -1.81 4.19 0.78
N THR A 68 -0.60 4.56 1.22
CA THR A 68 0.28 3.66 1.97
C THR A 68 0.27 4.09 3.43
N GLU A 69 -0.14 3.21 4.32
CA GLU A 69 -0.12 3.44 5.78
C GLU A 69 0.90 2.52 6.44
N TYR A 70 1.71 3.10 7.33
CA TYR A 70 2.72 2.37 8.09
C TYR A 70 2.10 1.83 9.37
N PHE A 71 2.10 0.50 9.53
CA PHE A 71 1.71 -0.13 10.78
C PHE A 71 2.98 -0.63 11.49
N GLY A 72 3.43 0.16 12.47
CA GLY A 72 4.48 -0.20 13.42
C GLY A 72 3.90 -0.32 14.83
N GLY A 73 4.28 -1.37 15.55
CA GLY A 73 4.18 -1.40 17.01
C GLY A 73 5.33 -0.64 17.63
#